data_AF-A0AA91EF54-F1
#
_entry.id   AF-A0AA91EF54-F1
#
_cell.length_a   1.000
_cell.length_b   1.000
_cell.length_c   1.000
_cell.angle_alpha   90.00
_cell.angle_beta   90.00
_cell.angle_gamma   90.00
#
_symmetry.space_group_name_H-M   'P 1'
#
loop_
_entity.id
_entity.type
_entity.pdbx_description
1 polymer ?
#
loop_
_entity_poly.entity_id
_entity_poly.type
_entity_poly.pdbx_seq_one_letter_code
_entity_poly.pdbx_strand_id
1 'polypeptide(L)'
;MSLDTPLVPELSAQQRHCNLVLLLFTPTTPLHLATVSRINRVLPAQAELDIHSVAQEIMRFHALRVIFHPKQGYRLQGSAYDQRLCLLHWLRRSQRLVPNSIETIFVPRINESPTGITTAHFSQQIIDVLAQAEATLQRSFSDQHRDLIQSFLHYSHYQRQTTQLPVFPAHLKRWLQAKEEYSVARNLCHAAYGQLPDPALELESEFTTLLLTLIKTYRYLPHAYPEDRRLMDEIEFAIRQIEQATRVTFSHREQLCTQLFAHMGPAIERCLFGLKISNLLLDEIELLYPGLMNMTQQAVRHIERDYHIHFPPEELCLIAVSFGAWLMQEGVLADK
;
A
#
# COMPACT_ATOMS: atom_id res chain seq x y z
N MET A 1 49.70 11.23 2.73
CA MET A 1 48.46 11.90 2.29
C MET A 1 47.35 10.86 2.32
N SER A 2 46.60 10.80 3.42
CA SER A 2 45.39 9.98 3.50
C SER A 2 44.33 10.71 2.68
N LEU A 3 43.94 10.15 1.54
CA LEU A 3 42.76 10.61 0.84
C LEU A 3 41.57 10.16 1.71
N ASP A 4 41.07 11.10 2.51
CA ASP A 4 39.77 10.99 3.16
C ASP A 4 38.74 10.79 2.06
N THR A 5 38.50 9.52 1.75
CA THR A 5 37.40 9.10 0.90
C THR A 5 36.16 9.49 1.71
N PRO A 6 35.25 10.33 1.19
CA PRO A 6 34.09 10.74 1.97
C PRO A 6 33.36 9.47 2.41
N LEU A 7 33.26 9.28 3.74
CA LEU A 7 32.54 8.18 4.35
C LEU A 7 31.13 8.21 3.77
N VAL A 8 30.80 7.23 2.92
CA VAL A 8 29.44 7.14 2.40
C VAL A 8 28.51 7.02 3.59
N PRO A 9 27.48 7.89 3.72
CA PRO A 9 26.66 7.93 4.92
C PRO A 9 26.07 6.55 5.24
N GLU A 10 26.12 6.19 6.52
CA GLU A 10 25.55 4.92 6.99
C GLU A 10 24.04 4.90 6.77
N LEU A 11 23.53 3.79 6.25
CA LEU A 11 22.09 3.59 6.03
C LEU A 11 21.36 3.47 7.37
N SER A 12 20.24 4.17 7.53
CA SER A 12 19.37 3.99 8.69
C SER A 12 18.77 2.59 8.72
N ALA A 13 18.29 2.14 9.89
CA ALA A 13 17.64 0.83 10.02
C ALA A 13 16.49 0.65 9.01
N GLN A 14 15.65 1.68 8.83
CA GLN A 14 14.54 1.62 7.87
C GLN A 14 15.01 1.50 6.41
N GLN A 15 16.12 2.17 6.04
CA GLN A 15 16.70 2.04 4.70
C GLN A 15 17.27 0.65 4.47
N ARG A 16 17.96 0.07 5.46
CA ARG A 16 18.48 -1.30 5.40
C ARG A 16 17.37 -2.34 5.31
N HIS A 17 16.26 -2.13 6.03
CA HIS A 17 15.07 -2.96 5.94
C HIS A 17 14.43 -2.90 4.55
N CYS A 18 14.28 -1.71 3.96
CA CYS A 18 13.80 -1.58 2.57
C CYS A 18 14.66 -2.37 1.58
N ASN A 19 15.99 -2.20 1.63
CA ASN A 19 16.91 -2.96 0.78
C ASN A 19 16.77 -4.47 0.96
N LEU A 20 16.67 -4.94 2.21
CA LEU A 20 16.50 -6.36 2.52
C LEU A 20 15.19 -6.91 1.93
N VAL A 21 14.08 -6.18 2.08
CA VAL A 21 12.80 -6.64 1.55
C VAL A 21 12.78 -6.65 0.03
N LEU A 22 13.35 -5.63 -0.63
CA LEU A 22 13.51 -5.64 -2.08
C LEU A 22 14.28 -6.89 -2.55
N LEU A 23 15.35 -7.27 -1.85
CA LEU A 23 16.12 -8.48 -2.17
C LEU A 23 15.31 -9.77 -2.01
N LEU A 24 14.46 -9.87 -0.98
CA LEU A 24 13.59 -11.03 -0.75
C LEU A 24 12.61 -11.28 -1.90
N PHE A 25 12.33 -10.27 -2.72
CA PHE A 25 11.43 -10.34 -3.88
C PHE A 25 12.16 -10.58 -5.21
N THR A 26 13.46 -10.88 -5.21
CA THR A 26 14.25 -11.11 -6.44
C THR A 26 14.45 -12.59 -6.81
N PRO A 27 14.44 -12.96 -8.11
CA PRO A 27 14.51 -14.36 -8.57
C PRO A 27 15.85 -15.08 -8.41
N THR A 28 16.97 -14.39 -8.69
CA THR A 28 18.13 -15.05 -9.31
C THR A 28 19.28 -15.35 -8.36
N THR A 29 19.45 -14.56 -7.29
CA THR A 29 20.61 -14.72 -6.39
C THR A 29 20.16 -15.29 -5.05
N PRO A 30 20.71 -16.45 -4.60
CA PRO A 30 20.52 -16.92 -3.24
C PRO A 30 20.82 -15.81 -2.22
N LEU A 31 19.83 -15.45 -1.43
CA LEU A 31 19.95 -14.34 -0.48
C LEU A 31 20.59 -14.84 0.81
N HIS A 32 21.91 -14.89 0.86
CA HIS A 32 22.64 -15.26 2.08
C HIS A 32 22.95 -14.04 2.95
N LEU A 33 23.27 -14.28 4.22
CA LEU A 33 23.64 -13.23 5.18
C LEU A 33 24.75 -12.33 4.64
N ALA A 34 25.77 -12.91 4.00
CA ALA A 34 26.87 -12.15 3.39
C ALA A 34 26.38 -11.16 2.30
N THR A 35 25.37 -11.53 1.52
CA THR A 35 24.75 -10.63 0.53
C THR A 35 24.04 -9.47 1.21
N VAL A 36 23.28 -9.74 2.27
CA VAL A 36 22.58 -8.70 3.05
C VAL A 36 23.58 -7.74 3.69
N SER A 37 24.61 -8.26 4.38
CA SER A 37 25.69 -7.49 4.98
C SER A 37 26.39 -6.59 3.97
N ARG A 38 26.76 -7.13 2.80
CA ARG A 38 27.47 -6.38 1.75
C ARG A 38 26.60 -5.26 1.17
N ILE A 39 25.35 -5.55 0.85
CA ILE A 39 24.44 -4.55 0.25
C ILE A 39 24.12 -3.44 1.24
N ASN A 40 23.84 -3.80 2.50
CA ASN A 40 23.53 -2.82 3.54
C ASN A 40 24.77 -2.20 4.21
N ARG A 41 25.97 -2.66 3.85
CA ARG A 41 27.27 -2.18 4.39
C ARG A 41 27.36 -2.29 5.91
N VAL A 42 26.86 -3.40 6.45
CA VAL A 42 26.86 -3.69 7.89
C VAL A 42 27.53 -5.02 8.19
N LEU A 43 27.99 -5.17 9.44
CA LEU A 43 28.53 -6.43 9.93
C LEU A 43 27.47 -7.55 9.92
N PRO A 44 27.88 -8.83 9.83
CA PRO A 44 26.95 -9.97 9.87
C PRO A 44 25.97 -9.95 11.04
N ALA A 45 26.43 -9.62 12.25
CA ALA A 45 25.59 -9.53 13.44
C ALA A 45 24.44 -8.50 13.29
N GLN A 46 24.72 -7.34 12.69
CA GLN A 46 23.70 -6.33 12.46
C GLN A 46 22.72 -6.76 11.35
N ALA A 47 23.22 -7.44 10.31
CA ALA A 47 22.35 -7.98 9.27
C ALA A 47 21.40 -9.05 9.80
N GLU A 48 21.82 -9.89 10.75
CA GLU A 48 20.94 -10.85 11.44
C GLU A 48 19.83 -10.15 12.24
N LEU A 49 20.16 -9.08 12.97
CA LEU A 49 19.16 -8.27 13.68
C LEU A 49 18.17 -7.63 12.72
N ASP A 50 18.64 -7.08 11.60
CA ASP A 50 17.79 -6.49 10.57
C ASP A 50 16.85 -7.55 9.95
N ILE A 51 17.35 -8.76 9.66
CA ILE A 51 16.55 -9.88 9.16
C ILE A 51 15.48 -10.28 10.17
N HIS A 52 15.82 -10.37 11.45
CA HIS A 52 14.87 -10.72 12.50
C HIS A 52 13.75 -9.66 12.61
N SER A 53 14.12 -8.37 12.61
CA SER A 53 13.15 -7.27 12.68
C SER A 53 12.22 -7.26 11.46
N VAL A 54 12.76 -7.41 10.25
CA VAL A 54 11.95 -7.49 9.02
C VAL A 54 11.04 -8.73 9.04
N ALA A 55 11.52 -9.88 9.50
CA ALA A 55 10.73 -11.09 9.59
C ALA A 55 9.52 -10.92 10.54
N GLN A 56 9.70 -10.24 11.68
CA GLN A 56 8.61 -9.93 12.61
C GLN A 56 7.58 -8.98 11.99
N GLU A 57 8.03 -7.91 11.33
CA GLU A 57 7.15 -6.93 10.68
C GLU A 57 6.33 -7.57 9.56
N ILE A 58 6.99 -8.31 8.67
CA ILE A 58 6.36 -9.02 7.56
C ILE A 58 5.35 -10.06 8.05
N MET A 59 5.67 -10.81 9.12
CA MET A 59 4.75 -11.77 9.72
C MET A 59 3.51 -11.07 10.30
N ARG A 60 3.71 -9.96 11.01
CA ARG A 60 2.61 -9.23 11.68
C ARG A 60 1.63 -8.63 10.68
N PHE A 61 2.14 -7.96 9.65
CA PHE A 61 1.32 -7.13 8.74
C PHE A 61 0.94 -7.80 7.43
N HIS A 62 1.68 -8.82 7.00
CA HIS A 62 1.47 -9.46 5.70
C HIS A 62 1.25 -10.97 5.76
N ALA A 63 1.19 -11.58 6.95
CA ALA A 63 1.00 -13.02 7.12
C ALA A 63 2.04 -13.90 6.36
N LEU A 64 3.22 -13.34 6.08
CA LEU A 64 4.33 -14.03 5.43
C LEU A 64 5.40 -14.43 6.45
N ARG A 65 6.19 -15.46 6.14
CA ARG A 65 7.34 -15.86 6.96
C ARG A 65 8.63 -15.72 6.17
N VAL A 66 9.68 -15.23 6.81
CA VAL A 66 11.04 -15.30 6.26
C VAL A 66 11.67 -16.61 6.73
N ILE A 67 12.00 -17.50 5.79
CA ILE A 67 12.61 -18.80 6.06
C ILE A 67 14.00 -18.88 5.43
N PHE A 68 14.88 -19.71 5.99
CA PHE A 68 16.21 -19.95 5.44
C PHE A 68 16.29 -21.32 4.76
N HIS A 69 16.79 -21.35 3.53
CA HIS A 69 17.08 -22.59 2.80
C HIS A 69 18.58 -22.69 2.47
N PRO A 70 19.28 -23.81 2.75
CA PRO A 70 20.73 -23.90 2.61
C PRO A 70 21.29 -23.55 1.22
N LYS A 71 20.60 -23.93 0.14
CA LYS A 71 21.05 -23.64 -1.24
C LYS A 71 20.56 -22.30 -1.79
N GLN A 72 19.54 -21.73 -1.18
CA GLN A 72 18.77 -20.65 -1.78
C GLN A 72 18.71 -19.39 -0.91
N GLY A 73 19.27 -19.43 0.30
CA GLY A 73 19.27 -18.33 1.25
C GLY A 73 17.90 -18.07 1.86
N TYR A 74 17.70 -16.84 2.32
CA TYR A 74 16.46 -16.34 2.88
C TYR A 74 15.37 -16.18 1.81
N ARG A 75 14.14 -16.59 2.13
CA ARG A 75 12.98 -16.54 1.24
C ARG A 75 11.71 -16.18 1.98
N LEU A 76 10.76 -15.62 1.23
CA LEU A 76 9.39 -15.43 1.70
C LEU A 76 8.57 -16.71 1.48
N GLN A 77 7.85 -17.11 2.52
CA GLN A 77 6.86 -18.18 2.49
C GLN A 77 5.48 -17.62 2.80
N GLY A 78 4.51 -17.92 1.96
CA GLY A 78 3.11 -17.50 2.08
C GLY A 78 2.45 -17.38 0.71
N SER A 79 1.20 -16.94 0.66
CA SER A 79 0.43 -16.88 -0.58
C SER A 79 0.97 -15.84 -1.55
N ALA A 80 0.69 -16.00 -2.85
CA ALA A 80 1.04 -14.98 -3.86
C ALA A 80 0.33 -13.64 -3.57
N TYR A 81 -0.88 -13.71 -3.01
CA TYR A 81 -1.67 -12.55 -2.59
C TYR A 81 -0.93 -11.73 -1.52
N ASP A 82 -0.53 -12.37 -0.44
CA ASP A 82 0.18 -11.76 0.69
C ASP A 82 1.54 -11.19 0.25
N GLN A 83 2.25 -11.90 -0.61
CA GLN A 83 3.52 -11.45 -1.21
C GLN A 83 3.34 -10.16 -2.03
N ARG A 84 2.30 -10.07 -2.86
CA ARG A 84 2.03 -8.86 -3.65
C ARG A 84 1.64 -7.68 -2.77
N LEU A 85 0.80 -7.88 -1.75
CA LEU A 85 0.47 -6.82 -0.80
C LEU A 85 1.69 -6.34 0.00
N CYS A 86 2.53 -7.28 0.44
CA CYS A 86 3.80 -6.96 1.09
C CYS A 86 4.71 -6.16 0.16
N LEU A 87 4.86 -6.59 -1.09
CA LEU A 87 5.67 -5.86 -2.06
C LEU A 87 5.13 -4.45 -2.29
N LEU A 88 3.82 -4.27 -2.46
CA LEU A 88 3.21 -2.95 -2.64
C LEU A 88 3.53 -2.01 -1.47
N HIS A 89 3.37 -2.50 -0.23
CA HIS A 89 3.74 -1.74 0.97
C HIS A 89 5.21 -1.31 0.92
N TRP A 90 6.12 -2.27 0.68
CA TRP A 90 7.56 -2.03 0.77
C TRP A 90 8.13 -1.28 -0.43
N LEU A 91 7.54 -1.37 -1.63
CA LEU A 91 7.89 -0.53 -2.76
C LEU A 91 7.57 0.94 -2.48
N ARG A 92 6.37 1.25 -1.96
CA ARG A 92 6.00 2.63 -1.58
C ARG A 92 6.95 3.18 -0.51
N ARG A 93 7.30 2.37 0.48
CA ARG A 93 8.28 2.74 1.52
C ARG A 93 9.68 2.94 0.92
N SER A 94 10.09 2.09 -0.02
CA SER A 94 11.39 2.16 -0.68
C SER A 94 11.53 3.37 -1.59
N GLN A 95 10.48 3.76 -2.33
CA GLN A 95 10.48 4.98 -3.14
C GLN A 95 10.75 6.23 -2.29
N ARG A 96 10.28 6.25 -1.05
CA ARG A 96 10.52 7.36 -0.11
C ARG A 96 11.91 7.33 0.53
N LEU A 97 12.40 6.15 0.90
CA LEU A 97 13.59 6.01 1.76
C LEU A 97 14.88 5.65 1.00
N VAL A 98 14.76 4.89 -0.08
CA VAL A 98 15.85 4.33 -0.89
C VAL A 98 15.49 4.26 -2.39
N PRO A 99 15.04 5.34 -3.03
CA PRO A 99 14.58 5.31 -4.44
C PRO A 99 15.66 4.75 -5.38
N ASN A 100 16.93 5.13 -5.18
CA ASN A 100 18.04 4.62 -5.98
C ASN A 100 18.24 3.09 -5.86
N SER A 101 17.88 2.48 -4.72
CA SER A 101 17.97 1.03 -4.54
C SER A 101 16.99 0.28 -5.44
N ILE A 102 15.84 0.87 -5.79
CA ILE A 102 14.89 0.22 -6.69
C ILE A 102 15.55 0.00 -8.05
N GLU A 103 16.13 1.06 -8.62
CA GLU A 103 16.81 1.03 -9.92
C GLU A 103 18.12 0.24 -9.94
N THR A 104 18.86 0.24 -8.84
CA THR A 104 20.20 -0.39 -8.79
C THR A 104 20.20 -1.80 -8.20
N ILE A 105 19.16 -2.17 -7.43
CA ILE A 105 19.09 -3.47 -6.75
C ILE A 105 17.92 -4.31 -7.27
N PHE A 106 16.72 -3.76 -7.24
CA PHE A 106 15.47 -4.50 -7.45
C PHE A 106 15.22 -4.76 -8.94
N VAL A 107 15.13 -3.69 -9.75
CA VAL A 107 14.84 -3.77 -11.19
C VAL A 107 15.85 -4.67 -11.92
N PRO A 108 17.18 -4.52 -11.77
CA PRO A 108 18.14 -5.35 -12.49
C PRO A 108 17.99 -6.83 -12.17
N ARG A 109 17.78 -7.19 -10.90
CA ARG A 109 17.64 -8.59 -10.47
C ARG A 109 16.33 -9.23 -10.91
N ILE A 110 15.26 -8.45 -11.00
CA ILE A 110 14.01 -8.92 -11.61
C ILE A 110 14.21 -9.15 -13.12
N ASN A 111 14.95 -8.26 -13.80
CA ASN A 111 15.27 -8.40 -15.22
C ASN A 111 16.16 -9.61 -15.53
N GLU A 112 16.96 -10.08 -14.58
CA GLU A 112 17.76 -11.31 -14.72
C GLU A 112 16.89 -12.59 -14.79
N SER A 113 15.56 -12.49 -14.59
CA SER A 113 14.65 -13.62 -14.76
C SER A 113 14.81 -14.24 -16.16
N PRO A 114 14.92 -15.58 -16.30
CA PRO A 114 15.09 -16.28 -17.59
C PRO A 114 13.98 -16.03 -18.62
N THR A 115 12.93 -15.32 -18.25
CA THR A 115 11.68 -15.20 -19.01
C THR A 115 11.59 -13.96 -19.90
N GLY A 116 12.66 -13.17 -19.99
CA GLY A 116 12.91 -12.31 -21.15
C GLY A 116 11.93 -11.17 -21.38
N ILE A 117 11.50 -10.44 -20.34
CA ILE A 117 10.85 -9.16 -20.58
C ILE A 117 11.90 -8.19 -21.13
N THR A 118 11.69 -7.70 -22.36
CA THR A 118 12.49 -6.59 -22.88
C THR A 118 12.08 -5.33 -22.13
N THR A 119 12.85 -4.96 -21.09
CA THR A 119 12.50 -3.90 -20.13
C THR A 119 12.10 -2.59 -20.81
N ALA A 120 12.81 -2.16 -21.87
CA ALA A 120 12.51 -0.92 -22.57
C ALA A 120 11.14 -0.92 -23.27
N HIS A 121 10.80 -2.00 -24.00
CA HIS A 121 9.52 -2.12 -24.69
C HIS A 121 8.36 -2.26 -23.70
N PHE A 122 8.56 -3.08 -22.66
CA PHE A 122 7.62 -3.22 -21.56
C PHE A 122 7.31 -1.87 -20.90
N SER A 123 8.33 -1.11 -20.52
CA SER A 123 8.16 0.21 -19.90
C SER A 123 7.41 1.18 -20.81
N GLN A 124 7.73 1.22 -22.10
CA GLN A 124 7.05 2.12 -23.04
C GLN A 124 5.55 1.79 -23.17
N GLN A 125 5.20 0.50 -23.32
CA GLN A 125 3.79 0.10 -23.42
C GLN A 125 2.99 0.48 -22.17
N ILE A 126 3.57 0.33 -20.98
CA ILE A 126 2.93 0.75 -19.73
C ILE A 126 2.76 2.27 -19.68
N ILE A 127 3.74 3.05 -20.12
CA ILE A 127 3.65 4.52 -20.17
C ILE A 127 2.49 4.95 -21.06
N ASP A 128 2.36 4.37 -22.25
CA ASP A 128 1.32 4.71 -23.21
C ASP A 128 -0.08 4.39 -22.67
N VAL A 129 -0.26 3.21 -22.05
CA VAL A 129 -1.52 2.82 -21.41
C VAL A 129 -1.86 3.76 -20.25
N LEU A 130 -0.89 4.14 -19.42
CA LEU A 130 -1.13 5.06 -18.31
C LEU A 130 -1.50 6.46 -18.80
N ALA A 131 -0.91 6.95 -19.89
CA ALA A 131 -1.30 8.23 -20.49
C ALA A 131 -2.77 8.23 -20.97
N GLN A 132 -3.23 7.12 -21.58
CA GLN A 132 -4.63 6.96 -21.97
C GLN A 132 -5.56 6.81 -20.74
N ALA A 133 -5.07 6.16 -19.69
CA ALA A 133 -5.81 5.97 -18.46
C ALA A 133 -6.10 7.29 -17.74
N GLU A 134 -5.23 8.30 -17.84
CA GLU A 134 -5.46 9.61 -17.22
C GLU A 134 -6.73 10.29 -17.75
N ALA A 135 -6.97 10.20 -19.06
CA ALA A 135 -8.19 10.70 -19.68
C ALA A 135 -9.41 9.87 -19.26
N THR A 136 -9.27 8.54 -19.23
CA THR A 136 -10.36 7.61 -18.88
C THR A 136 -10.82 7.79 -17.43
N LEU A 137 -9.88 7.94 -16.51
CA LEU A 137 -10.13 8.07 -15.07
C LEU A 137 -10.27 9.53 -14.62
N GLN A 138 -10.09 10.49 -15.52
CA GLN A 138 -10.09 11.94 -15.24
C GLN A 138 -9.15 12.32 -14.08
N ARG A 139 -7.97 11.70 -14.03
CA ARG A 139 -6.96 11.92 -12.98
C ARG A 139 -5.55 11.80 -13.53
N SER A 140 -4.56 12.37 -12.85
CA SER A 140 -3.15 12.22 -13.24
C SER A 140 -2.41 11.17 -12.41
N PHE A 141 -1.43 10.52 -13.05
CA PHE A 141 -0.45 9.67 -12.41
C PHE A 141 0.89 10.42 -12.31
N SER A 142 1.37 10.61 -11.08
CA SER A 142 2.73 11.13 -10.85
C SER A 142 3.79 10.13 -11.32
N ASP A 143 5.02 10.61 -11.52
CA ASP A 143 6.16 9.75 -11.86
C ASP A 143 6.33 8.61 -10.84
N GLN A 144 6.17 8.93 -9.55
CA GLN A 144 6.19 7.92 -8.48
C GLN A 144 5.12 6.83 -8.67
N HIS A 145 3.90 7.19 -9.10
CA HIS A 145 2.87 6.20 -9.40
C HIS A 145 3.25 5.34 -10.61
N ARG A 146 3.81 5.95 -11.66
CA ARG A 146 4.24 5.25 -12.88
C ARG A 146 5.32 4.23 -12.56
N ASP A 147 6.36 4.62 -11.82
CA ASP A 147 7.47 3.74 -11.42
C ASP A 147 6.99 2.59 -10.52
N LEU A 148 6.07 2.89 -9.60
CA LEU A 148 5.47 1.89 -8.72
C LEU A 148 4.68 0.84 -9.52
N ILE A 149 3.82 1.29 -10.45
CA ILE A 149 3.02 0.41 -11.30
C ILE A 149 3.94 -0.45 -12.16
N GLN A 150 4.96 0.14 -12.81
CA GLN A 150 5.91 -0.63 -13.62
C GLN A 150 6.65 -1.69 -12.81
N SER A 151 7.23 -1.31 -11.66
CA SER A 151 7.97 -2.22 -10.78
C SER A 151 7.08 -3.36 -10.27
N PHE A 152 5.84 -3.04 -9.90
CA PHE A 152 4.87 -4.00 -9.41
C PHE A 152 4.40 -4.97 -10.50
N LEU A 153 4.08 -4.46 -11.71
CA LEU A 153 3.66 -5.29 -12.84
C LEU A 153 4.79 -6.23 -13.29
N HIS A 154 6.04 -5.75 -13.26
CA HIS A 154 7.20 -6.57 -13.58
C HIS A 154 7.36 -7.70 -12.57
N TYR A 155 7.34 -7.40 -11.26
CA TYR A 155 7.36 -8.45 -10.24
C TYR A 155 6.20 -9.43 -10.42
N SER A 156 4.98 -8.94 -10.68
CA SER A 156 3.81 -9.80 -10.88
C SER A 156 3.98 -10.74 -12.07
N HIS A 157 4.62 -10.29 -13.17
CA HIS A 157 5.01 -11.13 -14.31
C HIS A 157 5.97 -12.26 -13.90
N TYR A 158 6.96 -11.95 -13.08
CA TYR A 158 7.89 -12.95 -12.55
C TYR A 158 7.16 -13.95 -11.62
N GLN A 159 6.36 -13.43 -10.69
CA GLN A 159 5.72 -14.23 -9.64
C GLN A 159 4.72 -15.26 -10.22
N ARG A 160 3.97 -14.90 -11.27
CA ARG A 160 3.00 -15.81 -11.91
C ARG A 160 3.63 -17.04 -12.57
N GLN A 161 4.93 -17.02 -12.83
CA GLN A 161 5.66 -18.16 -13.40
C GLN A 161 6.10 -19.15 -12.32
N THR A 162 6.17 -18.70 -11.07
CA THR A 162 6.72 -19.48 -9.95
C THR A 162 5.66 -19.85 -8.92
N THR A 163 4.50 -19.20 -8.93
CA THR A 163 3.44 -19.39 -7.94
C THR A 163 2.05 -19.35 -8.60
N GLN A 164 1.07 -19.94 -7.94
CA GLN A 164 -0.33 -19.82 -8.34
C GLN A 164 -0.81 -18.36 -8.20
N LEU A 165 -1.57 -17.89 -9.17
CA LEU A 165 -2.14 -16.54 -9.16
C LEU A 165 -3.02 -16.30 -7.92
N PRO A 166 -3.00 -15.09 -7.34
CA PRO A 166 -3.92 -14.71 -6.28
C PRO A 166 -5.38 -14.88 -6.73
N VAL A 167 -6.22 -15.49 -5.89
CA VAL A 167 -7.66 -15.63 -6.14
C VAL A 167 -8.43 -14.88 -5.07
N PHE A 168 -9.34 -14.02 -5.51
CA PHE A 168 -10.24 -13.30 -4.63
C PHE A 168 -11.55 -14.07 -4.39
N PRO A 169 -12.14 -13.99 -3.18
CA PRO A 169 -13.53 -14.35 -2.96
C PRO A 169 -14.48 -13.63 -3.93
N ALA A 170 -15.57 -14.28 -4.32
CA ALA A 170 -16.48 -13.77 -5.35
C ALA A 170 -17.10 -12.38 -5.06
N HIS A 171 -17.25 -11.99 -3.79
CA HIS A 171 -17.72 -10.65 -3.44
C HIS A 171 -16.64 -9.57 -3.68
N LEU A 172 -15.38 -9.85 -3.34
CA LEU A 172 -14.25 -8.94 -3.62
C LEU A 172 -13.94 -8.84 -5.11
N LYS A 173 -14.13 -9.94 -5.87
CA LYS A 173 -14.06 -9.87 -7.34
C LYS A 173 -15.06 -8.89 -7.92
N ARG A 174 -16.33 -9.01 -7.53
CA ARG A 174 -17.39 -8.09 -7.97
C ARG A 174 -17.11 -6.65 -7.54
N TRP A 175 -16.58 -6.47 -6.33
CA TRP A 175 -16.13 -5.16 -5.85
C TRP A 175 -15.09 -4.55 -6.80
N LEU A 176 -14.01 -5.26 -7.11
CA LEU A 176 -12.95 -4.80 -8.00
C LEU A 176 -13.45 -4.59 -9.44
N GLN A 177 -14.23 -5.52 -9.97
CA GLN A 177 -14.76 -5.44 -11.34
C GLN A 177 -15.74 -4.27 -11.54
N ALA A 178 -16.39 -3.81 -10.47
CA ALA A 178 -17.27 -2.64 -10.50
C ALA A 178 -16.51 -1.31 -10.46
N LYS A 179 -15.21 -1.31 -10.16
CA LYS A 179 -14.38 -0.11 -10.12
C LYS A 179 -14.11 0.44 -11.52
N GLU A 180 -14.03 1.76 -11.60
CA GLU A 180 -13.59 2.50 -12.79
C GLU A 180 -12.18 2.06 -13.26
N GLU A 181 -11.29 1.73 -12.31
CA GLU A 181 -9.93 1.28 -12.62
C GLU A 181 -9.86 -0.10 -13.26
N TYR A 182 -10.93 -0.90 -13.27
CA TYR A 182 -10.90 -2.28 -13.78
C TYR A 182 -10.56 -2.34 -15.27
N SER A 183 -11.15 -1.46 -16.07
CA SER A 183 -10.86 -1.37 -17.51
C SER A 183 -9.39 -1.02 -17.79
N VAL A 184 -8.84 -0.07 -17.03
CA VAL A 184 -7.44 0.35 -17.12
C VAL A 184 -6.51 -0.77 -16.67
N ALA A 185 -6.84 -1.45 -15.57
CA ALA A 185 -6.08 -2.58 -15.06
C ALA A 185 -5.98 -3.72 -16.09
N ARG A 186 -7.07 -4.00 -16.80
CA ARG A 186 -7.09 -4.99 -17.88
C ARG A 186 -6.17 -4.59 -19.04
N ASN A 187 -6.19 -3.31 -19.44
CA ASN A 187 -5.30 -2.80 -20.49
C ASN A 187 -3.83 -2.87 -20.07
N LEU A 188 -3.51 -2.53 -18.81
CA LEU A 188 -2.17 -2.66 -18.25
C LEU A 188 -1.71 -4.11 -18.25
N CYS A 189 -2.57 -5.06 -17.86
CA CYS A 189 -2.24 -6.48 -17.88
C CYS A 189 -2.00 -6.99 -19.30
N HIS A 190 -2.81 -6.59 -20.28
CA HIS A 190 -2.57 -6.92 -21.69
C HIS A 190 -1.22 -6.39 -22.18
N ALA A 191 -0.89 -5.13 -21.88
CA ALA A 191 0.39 -4.52 -22.24
C ALA A 191 1.57 -5.21 -21.54
N ALA A 192 1.43 -5.51 -20.26
CA ALA A 192 2.48 -6.09 -19.43
C ALA A 192 2.76 -7.57 -19.76
N TYR A 193 1.72 -8.33 -20.08
CA TYR A 193 1.74 -9.80 -20.04
C TYR A 193 1.46 -10.46 -21.37
N GLY A 194 1.06 -9.70 -22.40
CA GLY A 194 0.67 -10.21 -23.70
C GLY A 194 -0.66 -10.98 -23.66
N GLN A 195 -0.80 -11.95 -24.57
CA GLN A 195 -1.99 -12.81 -24.60
C GLN A 195 -1.94 -13.82 -23.46
N LEU A 196 -2.83 -13.63 -22.49
CA LEU A 196 -3.12 -14.58 -21.43
C LEU A 196 -4.48 -15.23 -21.69
N PRO A 197 -4.70 -16.48 -21.24
CA PRO A 197 -6.04 -17.02 -21.13
C PRO A 197 -6.91 -16.11 -20.26
N ASP A 198 -8.17 -15.92 -20.64
CA ASP A 198 -9.09 -14.99 -19.96
C ASP A 198 -9.14 -15.19 -18.42
N PRO A 199 -9.21 -16.41 -17.86
CA PRO A 199 -9.23 -16.57 -16.40
C PRO A 199 -7.97 -16.05 -15.69
N ALA A 200 -6.80 -16.17 -16.33
CA ALA A 200 -5.55 -15.67 -15.77
C ALA A 200 -5.46 -14.15 -15.89
N LEU A 201 -5.88 -13.61 -17.03
CA LEU A 201 -5.97 -12.17 -17.26
C LEU A 201 -6.92 -11.51 -16.26
N GLU A 202 -8.08 -12.12 -15.98
CA GLU A 202 -9.05 -11.60 -15.02
C GLU A 202 -8.45 -11.48 -13.61
N LEU A 203 -7.76 -12.52 -13.12
CA LEU A 203 -7.11 -12.50 -11.81
C LEU A 203 -6.01 -11.42 -11.72
N GLU A 204 -5.20 -11.27 -12.77
CA GLU A 204 -4.18 -10.21 -12.83
C GLU A 204 -4.81 -8.82 -12.89
N SER A 205 -5.92 -8.68 -13.64
CA SER A 205 -6.66 -7.43 -13.76
C SER A 205 -7.28 -7.06 -12.40
N GLU A 206 -7.91 -8.00 -11.70
CA GLU A 206 -8.47 -7.80 -10.35
C GLU A 206 -7.39 -7.29 -9.38
N PHE A 207 -6.20 -7.92 -9.35
CA PHE A 207 -5.13 -7.46 -8.47
C PHE A 207 -4.58 -6.09 -8.90
N THR A 208 -4.46 -5.85 -10.20
CA THR A 208 -4.00 -4.56 -10.74
C THR A 208 -5.02 -3.45 -10.45
N THR A 209 -6.32 -3.76 -10.44
CA THR A 209 -7.36 -2.84 -9.95
C THR A 209 -7.13 -2.50 -8.50
N LEU A 210 -6.91 -3.51 -7.64
CA LEU A 210 -6.60 -3.28 -6.22
C LEU A 210 -5.37 -2.37 -6.04
N LEU A 211 -4.31 -2.59 -6.81
CA LEU A 211 -3.15 -1.71 -6.85
C LEU A 211 -3.56 -0.27 -7.18
N LEU A 212 -4.29 -0.06 -8.28
CA LEU A 212 -4.69 1.28 -8.74
C LEU A 212 -5.62 1.99 -7.74
N THR A 213 -6.49 1.25 -7.05
CA THR A 213 -7.36 1.79 -6.01
C THR A 213 -6.55 2.17 -4.75
N LEU A 214 -5.58 1.34 -4.32
CA LEU A 214 -4.76 1.62 -3.13
C LEU A 214 -3.76 2.78 -3.30
N ILE A 215 -3.49 3.18 -4.55
CA ILE A 215 -2.65 4.34 -4.88
C ILE A 215 -3.49 5.55 -5.36
N LYS A 216 -4.83 5.42 -5.42
CA LYS A 216 -5.73 6.51 -5.77
C LYS A 216 -5.53 7.65 -4.77
N THR A 217 -5.29 8.85 -5.29
CA THR A 217 -5.31 10.07 -4.49
C THR A 217 -6.75 10.53 -4.38
N TYR A 218 -7.40 10.26 -3.25
CA TYR A 218 -8.75 10.70 -2.96
C TYR A 218 -8.77 12.22 -2.77
N ARG A 219 -9.47 12.94 -3.67
CA ARG A 219 -9.65 14.39 -3.62
C ARG A 219 -11.12 14.72 -3.78
N TYR A 220 -11.61 15.69 -3.00
CA TYR A 220 -12.96 16.22 -3.16
C TYR A 220 -13.04 17.01 -4.49
N LEU A 221 -13.82 16.51 -5.45
CA LEU A 221 -13.98 17.13 -6.77
C LEU A 221 -15.48 17.26 -7.13
N PRO A 222 -15.90 18.36 -7.79
CA PRO A 222 -17.31 18.59 -8.19
C PRO A 222 -17.92 17.51 -9.08
N HIS A 223 -17.08 16.71 -9.75
CA HIS A 223 -17.48 15.61 -10.63
C HIS A 223 -17.03 14.26 -10.07
N ALA A 224 -17.17 14.07 -8.76
CA ALA A 224 -16.90 12.78 -8.11
C ALA A 224 -17.73 11.66 -8.75
N TYR A 225 -17.10 10.50 -8.95
CA TYR A 225 -17.75 9.27 -9.42
C TYR A 225 -18.85 8.83 -8.43
N PRO A 226 -19.82 8.01 -8.86
CA PRO A 226 -20.93 7.59 -8.00
C PRO A 226 -20.48 6.97 -6.67
N GLU A 227 -19.39 6.18 -6.69
CA GLU A 227 -18.80 5.60 -5.47
C GLU A 227 -18.21 6.67 -4.55
N ASP A 228 -17.44 7.62 -5.10
CA ASP A 228 -16.85 8.71 -4.34
C ASP A 228 -17.95 9.59 -3.71
N ARG A 229 -19.03 9.88 -4.44
CA ARG A 229 -20.20 10.61 -3.93
C ARG A 229 -20.87 9.87 -2.78
N ARG A 230 -21.10 8.56 -2.94
CA ARG A 230 -21.67 7.72 -1.87
C ARG A 230 -20.84 7.83 -0.60
N LEU A 231 -19.51 7.72 -0.70
CA LEU A 231 -18.63 7.87 0.45
C LEU A 231 -18.68 9.28 1.07
N MET A 232 -18.77 10.34 0.25
CA MET A 232 -18.91 11.70 0.75
C MET A 232 -20.21 11.90 1.53
N ASP A 233 -21.34 11.39 1.03
CA ASP A 233 -22.63 11.46 1.73
C ASP A 233 -22.58 10.74 3.09
N GLU A 234 -21.91 9.59 3.13
CA GLU A 234 -21.64 8.82 4.34
C GLU A 234 -20.76 9.58 5.35
N ILE A 235 -19.72 10.25 4.88
CA ILE A 235 -18.85 11.09 5.71
C ILE A 235 -19.62 12.29 6.27
N GLU A 236 -20.43 12.96 5.45
CA GLU A 236 -21.25 14.08 5.91
C GLU A 236 -22.26 13.65 6.97
N PHE A 237 -22.84 12.45 6.82
CA PHE A 237 -23.67 11.84 7.83
C PHE A 237 -22.90 11.60 9.13
N ALA A 238 -21.71 11.00 9.07
CA ALA A 238 -20.87 10.78 10.25
C ALA A 238 -20.49 12.09 10.97
N ILE A 239 -20.15 13.15 10.22
CA ILE A 239 -19.87 14.48 10.80
C ILE A 239 -21.11 15.01 11.54
N ARG A 240 -22.31 14.92 10.95
CA ARG A 240 -23.55 15.36 11.61
C ARG A 240 -23.82 14.61 12.91
N GLN A 241 -23.52 13.32 12.96
CA GLN A 241 -23.69 12.52 14.19
C GLN A 241 -22.78 13.04 15.31
N ILE A 242 -21.54 13.43 14.98
CA ILE A 242 -20.61 14.01 15.96
C ILE A 242 -21.07 15.40 16.41
N GLU A 243 -21.47 16.27 15.49
CA GLU A 243 -22.00 17.59 15.81
C GLU A 243 -23.20 17.51 16.77
N GLN A 244 -24.10 16.54 16.56
CA GLN A 244 -25.23 16.29 17.45
C GLN A 244 -24.78 15.78 18.84
N ALA A 245 -23.80 14.90 18.89
CA ALA A 245 -23.28 14.35 20.13
C ALA A 245 -22.53 15.39 20.99
N THR A 246 -21.79 16.30 20.36
CA THR A 246 -20.98 17.33 21.04
C THR A 246 -21.70 18.67 21.20
N ARG A 247 -22.82 18.87 20.47
CA ARG A 247 -23.53 20.16 20.35
C ARG A 247 -22.66 21.28 19.79
N VAL A 248 -21.69 20.93 18.95
CA VAL A 248 -20.83 21.87 18.24
C VAL A 248 -21.05 21.73 16.74
N THR A 249 -20.97 22.84 16.03
CA THR A 249 -20.97 22.89 14.57
C THR A 249 -19.55 23.13 14.10
N PHE A 250 -19.03 22.31 13.18
CA PHE A 250 -17.68 22.53 12.67
C PHE A 250 -17.62 23.74 11.74
N SER A 251 -16.77 24.71 12.07
CA SER A 251 -16.63 25.95 11.31
C SER A 251 -16.06 25.72 9.90
N HIS A 252 -15.17 24.73 9.76
CA HIS A 252 -14.50 24.38 8.50
C HIS A 252 -14.90 22.99 7.99
N ARG A 253 -16.21 22.74 7.94
CA ARG A 253 -16.79 21.43 7.57
C ARG A 253 -16.24 20.83 6.27
N GLU A 254 -16.04 21.64 5.23
CA GLU A 254 -15.54 21.16 3.93
C GLU A 254 -14.11 20.59 4.03
N GLN A 255 -13.26 21.21 4.86
CA GLN A 255 -11.88 20.75 5.08
C GLN A 255 -11.87 19.44 5.89
N LEU A 256 -12.70 19.33 6.92
CA LEU A 256 -12.90 18.08 7.66
C LEU A 256 -13.41 16.96 6.73
N CYS A 257 -14.43 17.24 5.91
CA CYS A 257 -14.96 16.29 4.94
C CYS A 257 -13.89 15.82 3.96
N THR A 258 -13.09 16.75 3.42
CA THR A 258 -11.99 16.44 2.50
C THR A 258 -10.92 15.56 3.17
N GLN A 259 -10.53 15.87 4.40
CA GLN A 259 -9.55 15.08 5.16
C GLN A 259 -10.06 13.67 5.47
N LEU A 260 -11.31 13.56 5.93
CA LEU A 260 -11.95 12.27 6.17
C LEU A 260 -12.07 11.48 4.88
N PHE A 261 -12.47 12.09 3.77
CA PHE A 261 -12.56 11.43 2.48
C PHE A 261 -11.20 10.88 2.03
N ALA A 262 -10.14 11.68 2.17
CA ALA A 262 -8.77 11.28 1.84
C ALA A 262 -8.27 10.09 2.68
N HIS A 263 -8.77 9.91 3.90
CA HIS A 263 -8.42 8.80 4.79
C HIS A 263 -9.34 7.59 4.65
N MET A 264 -10.66 7.80 4.62
CA MET A 264 -11.69 6.75 4.64
C MET A 264 -11.73 5.97 3.34
N GLY A 265 -11.53 6.61 2.19
CA GLY A 265 -11.45 5.95 0.89
C GLY A 265 -10.48 4.75 0.92
N PRO A 266 -9.18 4.97 1.20
CA PRO A 266 -8.24 3.87 1.28
C PRO A 266 -8.41 3.02 2.57
N ALA A 267 -9.00 3.53 3.67
CA ALA A 267 -9.28 2.72 4.86
C ALA A 267 -10.33 1.63 4.62
N ILE A 268 -11.38 1.94 3.86
CA ILE A 268 -12.41 0.97 3.44
C ILE A 268 -11.78 -0.14 2.62
N GLU A 269 -10.93 0.20 1.64
CA GLU A 269 -10.21 -0.80 0.85
C GLU A 269 -9.30 -1.65 1.75
N ARG A 270 -8.57 -1.03 2.68
CA ARG A 270 -7.75 -1.79 3.63
C ARG A 270 -8.57 -2.76 4.46
N CYS A 271 -9.77 -2.38 4.90
CA CYS A 271 -10.67 -3.28 5.63
C CYS A 271 -11.18 -4.43 4.75
N LEU A 272 -11.66 -4.14 3.54
CA LEU A 272 -12.19 -5.15 2.60
C LEU A 272 -11.16 -6.21 2.23
N PHE A 273 -9.90 -5.79 2.07
CA PHE A 273 -8.81 -6.66 1.64
C PHE A 273 -7.91 -7.13 2.80
N GLY A 274 -8.25 -6.82 4.05
CA GLY A 274 -7.52 -7.27 5.23
C GLY A 274 -6.10 -6.71 5.36
N LEU A 275 -5.84 -5.53 4.81
CA LEU A 275 -4.54 -4.85 4.91
C LEU A 275 -4.38 -4.26 6.31
N LYS A 276 -3.44 -4.81 7.07
CA LYS A 276 -3.12 -4.33 8.40
C LYS A 276 -2.25 -3.08 8.35
N ILE A 277 -2.54 -2.13 9.24
CA ILE A 277 -1.71 -0.95 9.48
C ILE A 277 -1.26 -0.93 10.93
N SER A 278 -0.17 -0.21 11.22
CA SER A 278 0.25 0.11 12.58
C SER A 278 -0.15 1.53 12.93
N ASN A 279 -0.72 1.72 14.12
CA ASN A 279 -0.93 3.05 14.68
C ASN A 279 -0.23 3.14 16.04
N LEU A 280 0.86 3.91 16.11
CA LEU A 280 1.66 4.06 17.33
C LEU A 280 0.94 4.86 18.43
N LEU A 281 -0.08 5.63 18.06
CA LEU A 281 -0.86 6.45 18.99
C LEU A 281 -2.09 5.72 19.53
N LEU A 282 -2.36 4.49 19.07
CA LEU A 282 -3.59 3.78 19.44
C LEU A 282 -3.73 3.64 20.96
N ASP A 283 -2.74 3.06 21.63
CA ASP A 283 -2.77 2.82 23.08
C ASP A 283 -2.92 4.14 23.86
N GLU A 284 -2.26 5.21 23.39
CA GLU A 284 -2.32 6.53 24.02
C GLU A 284 -3.70 7.17 23.85
N ILE A 285 -4.27 7.15 22.64
CA ILE A 285 -5.57 7.74 22.35
C ILE A 285 -6.70 6.97 23.05
N GLU A 286 -6.64 5.64 23.08
CA GLU A 286 -7.61 4.82 23.82
C GLU A 286 -7.60 5.13 25.32
N LEU A 287 -6.41 5.37 25.90
CA LEU A 287 -6.26 5.72 27.30
C LEU A 287 -6.71 7.15 27.62
N LEU A 288 -6.28 8.13 26.81
CA LEU A 288 -6.48 9.56 27.12
C LEU A 288 -7.85 10.09 26.65
N TYR A 289 -8.39 9.54 25.57
CA TYR A 289 -9.60 10.01 24.91
C TYR A 289 -10.63 8.90 24.59
N PRO A 290 -11.03 8.06 25.57
CA PRO A 290 -11.98 6.96 25.33
C PRO A 290 -13.37 7.44 24.86
N GLY A 291 -13.79 8.64 25.27
CA GLY A 291 -15.03 9.26 24.82
C GLY A 291 -15.01 9.60 23.33
N LEU A 292 -13.87 10.10 22.82
CA LEU A 292 -13.67 10.38 21.40
C LEU A 292 -13.74 9.08 20.59
N MET A 293 -13.02 8.04 21.03
CA MET A 293 -13.04 6.72 20.39
C MET A 293 -14.46 6.13 20.28
N ASN A 294 -15.23 6.16 21.37
CA ASN A 294 -16.61 5.66 21.37
C ASN A 294 -17.52 6.49 20.43
N MET A 295 -17.38 7.82 20.44
CA MET A 295 -18.16 8.69 19.57
C MET A 295 -17.81 8.46 18.09
N THR A 296 -16.53 8.34 17.76
CA THR A 296 -16.06 7.99 16.42
C THR A 296 -16.62 6.64 15.99
N GLN A 297 -16.57 5.61 16.84
CA GLN A 297 -17.13 4.30 16.53
C GLN A 297 -18.61 4.39 16.19
N GLN A 298 -19.38 5.17 16.96
CA GLN A 298 -20.80 5.36 16.70
C GLN A 298 -21.07 6.10 15.39
N ALA A 299 -20.28 7.13 15.10
CA ALA A 299 -20.42 7.94 13.89
C ALA A 299 -20.17 7.13 12.61
N VAL A 300 -19.21 6.19 12.63
CA VAL A 300 -18.86 5.39 11.45
C VAL A 300 -19.70 4.11 11.26
N ARG A 301 -20.62 3.78 12.17
CA ARG A 301 -21.45 2.55 12.08
C ARG A 301 -22.24 2.45 10.78
N HIS A 302 -22.73 3.58 10.27
CA HIS A 302 -23.49 3.57 9.02
C HIS A 302 -22.59 3.17 7.85
N ILE A 303 -21.37 3.68 7.83
CA ILE A 303 -20.32 3.36 6.85
C ILE A 303 -19.94 1.87 6.94
N GLU A 304 -19.68 1.37 8.15
CA GLU A 304 -19.40 -0.06 8.38
C GLU A 304 -20.51 -0.96 7.81
N ARG A 305 -21.77 -0.59 8.04
CA ARG A 305 -22.93 -1.32 7.50
C ARG A 305 -23.02 -1.22 5.98
N ASP A 306 -22.82 -0.03 5.44
CA ASP A 306 -22.99 0.28 4.02
C ASP A 306 -21.94 -0.40 3.12
N TYR A 307 -20.71 -0.52 3.64
CA TYR A 307 -19.58 -1.18 2.98
C TYR A 307 -19.35 -2.63 3.43
N HIS A 308 -20.15 -3.12 4.39
CA HIS A 308 -20.00 -4.45 5.00
C HIS A 308 -18.60 -4.71 5.57
N ILE A 309 -18.05 -3.73 6.28
CA ILE A 309 -16.75 -3.79 6.95
C ILE A 309 -16.89 -3.52 8.44
N HIS A 310 -15.81 -3.78 9.18
CA HIS A 310 -15.60 -3.23 10.52
C HIS A 310 -14.26 -2.53 10.52
N PHE A 311 -14.20 -1.28 10.99
CA PHE A 311 -12.93 -0.58 11.12
C PHE A 311 -12.15 -1.21 12.29
N PRO A 312 -10.92 -1.72 12.05
CA PRO A 312 -10.08 -2.19 13.15
C PRO A 312 -9.67 -1.00 14.04
N PRO A 313 -9.28 -1.25 15.31
CA PRO A 313 -8.91 -0.20 16.25
C PRO A 313 -7.89 0.80 15.69
N GLU A 314 -6.91 0.31 14.93
CA GLU A 314 -5.88 1.16 14.32
C GLU A 314 -6.46 2.19 13.34
N GLU A 315 -7.43 1.80 12.50
CA GLU A 315 -8.14 2.70 11.57
C GLU A 315 -9.07 3.63 12.33
N LEU A 316 -9.83 3.08 13.28
CA LEU A 316 -10.75 3.87 14.09
C LEU A 316 -10.02 4.99 14.83
N CYS A 317 -8.83 4.71 15.36
CA CYS A 317 -8.00 5.72 16.02
C CYS A 317 -7.53 6.81 15.04
N LEU A 318 -7.20 6.49 13.78
CA LEU A 318 -6.84 7.52 12.79
C LEU A 318 -8.03 8.41 12.42
N ILE A 319 -9.22 7.83 12.31
CA ILE A 319 -10.47 8.59 12.13
C ILE A 319 -10.73 9.47 13.37
N ALA A 320 -10.55 8.91 14.56
CA ALA A 320 -10.74 9.61 15.83
C ALA A 320 -9.77 10.79 15.97
N VAL A 321 -8.48 10.61 15.66
CA VAL A 321 -7.48 11.69 15.64
C VAL A 321 -7.89 12.80 14.69
N SER A 322 -8.46 12.47 13.53
CA SER A 322 -8.99 13.47 12.61
C SER A 322 -10.10 14.28 13.28
N PHE A 323 -11.15 13.63 13.81
CA PHE A 323 -12.21 14.37 14.53
C PHE A 323 -11.71 15.14 15.75
N GLY A 324 -10.79 14.56 16.53
CA GLY A 324 -10.22 15.16 17.73
C GLY A 324 -9.49 16.47 17.43
N ALA A 325 -8.67 16.49 16.38
CA ALA A 325 -7.95 17.69 15.96
C ALA A 325 -8.89 18.85 15.63
N TRP A 326 -10.05 18.58 15.01
CA TRP A 326 -11.06 19.59 14.70
C TRP A 326 -11.87 20.00 15.93
N LEU A 327 -12.24 19.05 16.80
CA LEU A 327 -12.94 19.36 18.05
C LEU A 327 -12.09 20.20 19.03
N MET A 328 -10.76 20.05 19.00
CA MET A 328 -9.83 20.92 19.73
C MET A 328 -9.88 22.37 19.21
N GLN A 329 -9.93 22.56 17.89
CA GLN A 329 -10.04 23.90 17.29
C GLN A 329 -11.34 24.61 17.67
N GLU A 330 -12.44 23.85 17.82
CA GLU A 330 -13.73 24.37 18.27
C GLU A 330 -13.85 24.48 19.80
N GLY A 331 -12.78 24.19 20.56
CA GLY A 331 -12.72 24.35 22.02
C GLY A 331 -13.46 23.27 22.84
N VAL A 332 -13.83 22.14 22.22
CA VAL A 332 -14.56 21.04 22.87
C VAL A 332 -13.63 20.09 23.61
N LEU A 333 -12.46 19.84 23.03
CA LEU A 333 -11.40 19.07 23.64
C LEU A 333 -10.32 20.03 24.13
N ALA A 334 -9.92 19.91 25.39
CA ALA A 334 -8.76 20.61 25.92
C ALA A 334 -7.51 19.74 25.77
N ASP A 335 -6.39 20.37 25.40
CA ASP A 335 -5.07 19.75 25.58
C ASP A 335 -4.91 19.42 27.06
N LYS A 336 -4.67 18.14 27.38
CA LYS A 336 -4.38 17.70 28.74
C LYS A 336 -2.90 17.86 29.05
#